data_AF-A0A7W1NNL0-F1
#
_entry.id   AF-A0A7W1NNL0-F1
#
_cell.length_a   1.000
_cell.length_b   1.000
_cell.length_c   1.000
_cell.angle_alpha   90.00
_cell.angle_beta   90.00
_cell.angle_gamma   90.00
#
_symmetry.space_group_name_H-M   'P 1'
#
loop_
_entity.id
_entity.type
_entity.pdbx_description
1 polymer ?
#
loop_
_entity_poly.entity_id
_entity_poly.type
_entity_poly.pdbx_seq_one_letter_code
_entity_poly.pdbx_strand_id
1 'polypeptide(L)'
;MTEISSDLWIIELSNPQWKTPLRLRIDNKMNFGRVVAGDTTKLSPETYKRPDVDLTPYNAEAMGVSRLHFSIEPDVDRLILRDLNSGNGTQLNGNRLKADEAYRISSGDQIMAGLLHLDVTFVLSPAYGGAVHRQPSLQMQDQIQPGKGQLILIVEQDEEFANAIASILERAGYTTKIAHEVVGAIRAYNQSRPSAIIVNPVLPDMSGLEFCRYIRRDVKMNTTPMVVIGTAAKSLESAEAMKAGVEVFLEQPISAQELRHVMSSLIVQHETGKSNLYTKHLVGTAPLKAMQPETRQNTCVLFVAGHSDSPIVLAVLPNQPVSFGRQVTTGGLKSHVDLTRYDAANWGVSRIHMILHNKDDQFLVEDQGSVNGSYLNGDPLKPKTLTLLKNADEIRLGQLRMYIYFLEDSDDTLPRKPPTKKPQSIKKTEI
;
A
#
# COMPACT_ATOMS: atom_id res chain seq x y z
N MET A 1 15.84 8.21 30.35
CA MET A 1 14.50 8.80 30.12
C MET A 1 13.73 7.74 29.36
N THR A 2 12.69 7.22 30.00
CA THR A 2 11.87 6.08 29.56
C THR A 2 11.28 6.32 28.16
N GLU A 3 11.65 5.47 27.21
CA GLU A 3 10.98 5.34 25.92
C GLU A 3 9.51 4.97 26.19
N ILE A 4 8.61 5.92 25.96
CA ILE A 4 7.18 5.62 25.88
C ILE A 4 6.97 5.00 24.50
N SER A 5 7.10 3.67 24.42
CA SER A 5 6.65 2.89 23.26
C SER A 5 5.14 3.10 23.12
N SER A 6 4.73 3.98 22.22
CA SER A 6 3.34 4.07 21.76
C SER A 6 3.24 3.27 20.48
N ASP A 7 3.14 1.96 20.68
CA ASP A 7 2.79 0.97 19.67
C ASP A 7 1.31 1.15 19.33
N LEU A 8 1.03 2.15 18.50
CA LEU A 8 -0.32 2.49 18.07
C LEU A 8 -0.84 1.47 17.04
N TRP A 9 -1.90 0.75 17.41
CA TRP A 9 -2.66 -0.11 16.51
C TRP A 9 -4.05 0.46 16.27
N ILE A 10 -4.53 0.38 15.04
CA ILE A 10 -5.96 0.55 14.72
C ILE A 10 -6.41 -0.72 14.02
N ILE A 11 -7.46 -1.34 14.55
CA ILE A 11 -8.08 -2.52 13.96
C ILE A 11 -9.56 -2.25 13.70
N GLU A 12 -10.12 -3.04 12.79
CA GLU A 12 -11.54 -3.17 12.56
C GLU A 12 -11.97 -4.59 12.89
N LEU A 13 -13.04 -4.70 13.67
CA LEU A 13 -13.77 -5.93 13.86
C LEU A 13 -15.05 -5.84 13.04
N SER A 14 -15.21 -6.76 12.10
CA SER A 14 -16.39 -6.82 11.24
C SER A 14 -17.16 -8.12 11.42
N ASN A 15 -18.44 -8.09 11.08
CA ASN A 15 -19.29 -9.26 11.02
C ASN A 15 -20.17 -9.10 9.78
N PRO A 16 -20.45 -10.18 9.00
CA PRO A 16 -21.27 -10.10 7.79
C PRO A 16 -22.67 -9.48 7.99
N GLN A 17 -23.19 -9.47 9.22
CA GLN A 17 -24.48 -8.89 9.57
C GLN A 17 -24.41 -7.41 9.98
N TRP A 18 -23.22 -6.87 10.21
CA TRP A 18 -23.03 -5.48 10.64
C TRP A 18 -22.97 -4.57 9.43
N LYS A 19 -23.61 -3.40 9.53
CA LYS A 19 -23.56 -2.37 8.48
C LYS A 19 -22.20 -1.69 8.40
N THR A 20 -21.56 -1.51 9.55
CA THR A 20 -20.27 -0.83 9.70
C THR A 20 -19.39 -1.64 10.64
N PRO A 21 -18.10 -1.81 10.33
CA PRO A 21 -17.15 -2.44 11.25
C PRO A 21 -16.99 -1.60 12.52
N LEU A 22 -16.62 -2.27 13.61
CA LEU A 22 -16.20 -1.64 14.85
C LEU A 22 -14.71 -1.31 14.74
N ARG A 23 -14.37 -0.04 14.55
CA ARG A 23 -13.00 0.45 14.51
C ARG A 23 -12.51 0.78 15.92
N LEU A 24 -11.30 0.34 16.25
CA LEU A 24 -10.74 0.42 17.59
C LEU A 24 -9.25 0.78 17.53
N ARG A 25 -8.87 1.82 18.27
CA ARG A 25 -7.49 2.05 18.68
C ARG A 25 -7.11 1.15 19.85
N ILE A 26 -6.06 0.35 19.66
CA ILE A 26 -5.51 -0.55 20.67
C ILE A 26 -4.11 -0.01 21.03
N ASP A 27 -4.04 0.80 22.08
CA ASP A 27 -2.78 1.30 22.66
C ASP A 27 -2.48 0.68 24.04
N ASN A 28 -3.44 -0.03 24.60
CA ASN A 28 -3.35 -0.78 25.85
C ASN A 28 -4.24 -2.04 25.78
N LYS A 29 -4.29 -2.80 26.87
CA LYS A 29 -5.20 -3.93 27.02
C LYS A 29 -6.65 -3.45 27.00
N MET A 30 -7.44 -3.96 26.05
CA MET A 30 -8.89 -3.77 25.99
C MET A 30 -9.61 -5.09 26.24
N ASN A 31 -10.55 -5.09 27.18
CA ASN A 31 -11.41 -6.22 27.48
C ASN A 31 -12.73 -6.09 26.71
N PHE A 32 -13.14 -7.17 26.08
CA PHE A 32 -14.34 -7.27 25.27
C PHE A 32 -15.35 -8.15 25.98
N GLY A 33 -16.63 -7.76 25.92
CA GLY A 33 -17.69 -8.53 26.53
C GLY A 33 -19.03 -7.84 26.39
N ARG A 34 -20.01 -8.26 27.18
CA ARG A 34 -21.36 -7.68 27.16
C ARG A 34 -21.70 -6.98 28.47
N VAL A 35 -22.47 -5.90 28.39
CA VAL A 35 -23.11 -5.27 29.56
C VAL A 35 -24.50 -5.87 29.78
N VAL A 36 -24.84 -6.15 31.05
CA VAL A 36 -26.16 -6.67 31.46
C VAL A 36 -27.04 -5.53 31.96
N ALA A 37 -28.29 -5.43 31.47
CA ALA A 37 -29.24 -4.41 31.92
C ALA A 37 -29.66 -4.65 33.39
N GLY A 38 -29.59 -3.60 34.23
CA GLY A 38 -29.99 -3.63 35.64
C GLY A 38 -28.86 -3.87 36.66
N ASP A 39 -27.63 -4.09 36.19
CA ASP A 39 -26.46 -4.41 37.04
C ASP A 39 -25.83 -3.20 37.76
N THR A 40 -26.49 -2.04 37.75
CA THR A 40 -26.01 -0.80 38.41
C THR A 40 -26.32 -0.75 39.91
N THR A 41 -27.00 -1.75 40.50
CA THR A 41 -27.64 -1.60 41.82
C THR A 41 -27.24 -2.59 42.92
N LYS A 42 -26.34 -3.57 42.71
CA LYS A 42 -26.05 -4.58 43.77
C LYS A 42 -24.60 -5.06 43.96
N LEU A 43 -23.60 -4.49 43.27
CA LEU A 43 -22.20 -4.86 43.49
C LEU A 43 -21.37 -3.62 43.82
N SER A 44 -20.45 -3.75 44.78
CA SER A 44 -19.49 -2.71 45.12
C SER A 44 -18.67 -2.31 43.88
N PRO A 45 -18.31 -1.01 43.71
CA PRO A 45 -17.55 -0.52 42.57
C PRO A 45 -16.24 -1.27 42.28
N GLU A 46 -15.65 -1.92 43.30
CA GLU A 46 -14.39 -2.67 43.20
C GLU A 46 -14.53 -4.06 42.55
N THR A 47 -15.74 -4.62 42.45
CA THR A 47 -15.96 -6.01 42.01
C THR A 47 -16.57 -6.11 40.62
N TYR A 48 -17.13 -5.02 40.08
CA TYR A 48 -17.79 -5.01 38.77
C TYR A 48 -16.89 -4.38 37.70
N LYS A 49 -16.15 -5.22 36.97
CA LYS A 49 -15.38 -4.76 35.80
C LYS A 49 -16.27 -4.78 34.56
N ARG A 50 -16.65 -3.60 34.07
CA ARG A 50 -17.24 -3.42 32.74
C ARG A 50 -16.19 -3.75 31.66
N PRO A 51 -16.60 -4.30 30.51
CA PRO A 51 -15.69 -4.40 29.38
C PRO A 51 -15.36 -2.99 28.87
N ASP A 52 -14.15 -2.83 28.35
CA ASP A 52 -13.72 -1.62 27.66
C ASP A 52 -14.45 -1.48 26.32
N VAL A 53 -14.79 -2.62 25.69
CA VAL A 53 -15.60 -2.69 24.47
C VAL A 53 -16.89 -3.46 24.74
N ASP A 54 -18.01 -2.75 24.73
CA ASP A 54 -19.35 -3.34 24.91
C ASP A 54 -19.89 -3.91 23.60
N LEU A 55 -20.03 -5.23 23.58
CA LEU A 55 -20.57 -5.98 22.46
C LEU A 55 -22.09 -6.18 22.53
N THR A 56 -22.76 -5.74 23.61
CA THR A 56 -24.22 -5.86 23.77
C THR A 56 -25.02 -5.38 22.55
N PRO A 57 -24.69 -4.24 21.90
CA PRO A 57 -25.40 -3.79 20.69
C PRO A 57 -25.38 -4.79 19.52
N TYR A 58 -24.48 -5.77 19.55
CA TYR A 58 -24.28 -6.76 18.49
C TYR A 58 -24.87 -8.13 18.83
N ASN A 59 -25.98 -8.14 19.59
CA ASN A 59 -26.69 -9.35 20.02
C ASN A 59 -25.82 -10.32 20.85
N ALA A 60 -24.84 -9.77 21.56
CA ALA A 60 -23.81 -10.53 22.27
C ALA A 60 -24.38 -11.51 23.32
N GLU A 61 -25.49 -11.17 23.98
CA GLU A 61 -26.13 -12.08 24.94
C GLU A 61 -26.66 -13.36 24.27
N ALA A 62 -27.43 -13.22 23.20
CA ALA A 62 -27.97 -14.37 22.47
C ALA A 62 -26.85 -15.20 21.81
N MET A 63 -25.74 -14.56 21.45
CA MET A 63 -24.55 -15.22 20.90
C MET A 63 -23.66 -15.84 21.98
N GLY A 64 -24.04 -15.78 23.25
CA GLY A 64 -23.31 -16.43 24.34
C GLY A 64 -22.03 -15.71 24.77
N VAL A 65 -21.89 -14.42 24.48
CA VAL A 65 -20.76 -13.61 24.95
C VAL A 65 -20.85 -13.42 26.46
N SER A 66 -19.69 -13.38 27.12
CA SER A 66 -19.57 -13.22 28.58
C SER A 66 -19.40 -11.75 28.94
N ARG A 67 -19.59 -11.38 30.21
CA ARG A 67 -19.43 -9.99 30.67
C ARG A 67 -18.03 -9.45 30.40
N LEU A 68 -17.03 -10.29 30.66
CA LEU A 68 -15.67 -10.20 30.15
C LEU A 68 -15.43 -11.53 29.44
N HIS A 69 -15.15 -11.50 28.15
CA HIS A 69 -15.05 -12.70 27.32
C HIS A 69 -13.62 -12.92 26.82
N PHE A 70 -13.04 -11.91 26.21
CA PHE A 70 -11.66 -11.94 25.75
C PHE A 70 -11.00 -10.56 25.91
N SER A 71 -9.68 -10.51 25.83
CA SER A 71 -8.94 -9.25 25.74
C SER A 71 -8.02 -9.23 24.54
N ILE A 72 -7.89 -8.06 23.92
CA ILE A 72 -6.85 -7.78 22.93
C ILE A 72 -5.89 -6.76 23.56
N GLU A 73 -4.59 -7.02 23.48
CA GLU A 73 -3.56 -6.13 24.00
C GLU A 73 -2.34 -6.11 23.07
N PRO A 74 -1.59 -5.00 23.00
CA PRO A 74 -0.34 -4.93 22.26
C PRO A 74 0.79 -5.67 23.00
N ASP A 75 1.65 -6.35 22.25
CA ASP A 75 2.86 -7.04 22.72
C ASP A 75 4.02 -6.78 21.75
N VAL A 76 4.86 -5.78 22.05
CA VAL A 76 6.03 -5.34 21.25
C VAL A 76 5.69 -5.01 19.79
N ASP A 77 5.57 -6.01 18.93
CA ASP A 77 5.38 -5.91 17.48
C ASP A 77 4.12 -6.63 16.96
N ARG A 78 3.26 -7.09 17.87
CA ARG A 78 2.03 -7.82 17.55
C ARG A 78 0.86 -7.44 18.46
N LEU A 79 -0.34 -7.85 18.08
CA LEU A 79 -1.48 -7.93 18.99
C LEU A 79 -1.64 -9.37 19.49
N ILE A 80 -1.98 -9.51 20.77
CA ILE A 80 -2.31 -10.80 21.39
C ILE A 80 -3.75 -10.80 21.89
N LEU A 81 -4.38 -11.96 21.76
CA LEU A 81 -5.72 -12.29 22.20
C LEU A 81 -5.62 -13.28 23.37
N ARG A 82 -6.43 -13.06 24.40
CA ARG A 82 -6.60 -13.99 25.53
C ARG A 82 -8.07 -14.22 25.80
N ASP A 83 -8.46 -15.47 26.05
CA ASP A 83 -9.77 -15.78 26.62
C ASP A 83 -9.76 -15.45 28.11
N LEU A 84 -10.73 -14.64 28.58
CA LEU A 84 -10.84 -14.19 29.97
C LEU A 84 -11.68 -15.17 30.80
N ASN A 85 -11.41 -16.46 30.63
CA ASN A 85 -12.16 -17.58 31.22
C ASN A 85 -13.66 -17.50 30.89
N SER A 86 -13.95 -17.37 29.59
CA SER A 86 -15.32 -17.14 29.12
C SER A 86 -16.19 -18.41 29.22
N GLY A 87 -17.49 -18.22 29.50
CA GLY A 87 -18.41 -19.34 29.72
C GLY A 87 -18.60 -20.23 28.48
N ASN A 88 -18.64 -19.62 27.28
CA ASN A 88 -18.83 -20.33 26.01
C ASN A 88 -17.53 -20.52 25.21
N GLY A 89 -16.41 -20.02 25.73
CA GLY A 89 -15.09 -20.12 25.08
C GLY A 89 -14.90 -19.11 23.94
N THR A 90 -13.65 -18.67 23.81
CA THR A 90 -13.14 -17.95 22.64
C THR A 90 -12.48 -18.93 21.67
N GLN A 91 -12.66 -18.72 20.37
CA GLN A 91 -11.94 -19.43 19.31
C GLN A 91 -11.20 -18.45 18.41
N LEU A 92 -10.03 -18.85 17.90
CA LEU A 92 -9.26 -18.14 16.89
C LEU A 92 -9.07 -19.07 15.68
N ASN A 93 -9.56 -18.66 14.51
CA ASN A 93 -9.50 -19.44 13.27
C ASN A 93 -10.03 -20.88 13.44
N GLY A 94 -11.13 -21.03 14.20
CA GLY A 94 -11.75 -22.32 14.51
C GLY A 94 -11.07 -23.13 15.63
N ASN A 95 -9.93 -22.67 16.17
CA ASN A 95 -9.25 -23.33 17.28
C ASN A 95 -9.68 -22.71 18.61
N ARG A 96 -10.22 -23.53 19.52
CA ARG A 96 -10.60 -23.08 20.86
C ARG A 96 -9.38 -22.70 21.69
N LEU A 97 -9.42 -21.53 22.31
CA LEU A 97 -8.34 -21.01 23.13
C LEU A 97 -8.39 -21.59 24.54
N LYS A 98 -7.22 -21.72 25.19
CA LYS A 98 -7.15 -21.93 26.64
C LYS A 98 -7.27 -20.58 27.34
N ALA A 99 -7.94 -20.59 28.50
CA ALA A 99 -8.10 -19.40 29.33
C ALA A 99 -6.73 -18.81 29.73
N ASP A 100 -6.64 -17.49 29.68
CA ASP A 100 -5.46 -16.66 30.01
C ASP A 100 -4.17 -16.91 29.20
N GLU A 101 -4.16 -17.85 28.26
CA GLU A 101 -3.02 -18.08 27.36
C GLU A 101 -2.98 -17.03 26.24
N ALA A 102 -1.78 -16.59 25.85
CA ALA A 102 -1.60 -15.56 24.82
C ALA A 102 -1.57 -16.16 23.42
N TYR A 103 -2.46 -15.70 22.54
CA TYR A 103 -2.49 -16.08 21.14
C TYR A 103 -2.26 -14.88 20.26
N ARG A 104 -1.31 -14.95 19.34
CA ARG A 104 -1.09 -13.88 18.37
C ARG A 104 -2.29 -13.76 17.44
N ILE A 105 -2.71 -12.54 17.15
CA ILE A 105 -3.68 -12.25 16.08
C ILE A 105 -3.02 -11.46 14.95
N SER A 106 -3.54 -11.66 13.74
CA SER A 106 -3.11 -11.04 12.49
C SER A 106 -4.33 -10.52 11.72
N SER A 107 -4.10 -9.61 10.77
CA SER A 107 -5.16 -9.19 9.84
C SER A 107 -5.64 -10.40 9.02
N GLY A 108 -6.95 -10.56 8.91
CA GLY A 108 -7.62 -11.71 8.28
C GLY A 108 -8.00 -12.83 9.24
N ASP A 109 -7.60 -12.76 10.52
CA ASP A 109 -8.01 -13.76 11.51
C ASP A 109 -9.49 -13.63 11.89
N GLN A 110 -10.07 -14.76 12.29
CA GLN A 110 -11.45 -14.87 12.75
C GLN A 110 -11.49 -15.17 14.24
N ILE A 111 -12.14 -14.31 15.01
CA ILE A 111 -12.41 -14.51 16.44
C ILE A 111 -13.86 -14.93 16.59
N MET A 112 -14.10 -16.03 17.30
CA MET A 112 -15.44 -16.39 17.78
C MET A 112 -15.52 -16.18 19.28
N ALA A 113 -16.39 -15.28 19.73
CA ALA A 113 -16.73 -15.09 21.13
C ALA A 113 -18.08 -15.79 21.42
N GLY A 114 -18.03 -17.02 21.93
CA GLY A 114 -19.20 -17.91 21.86
C GLY A 114 -19.57 -18.19 20.40
N LEU A 115 -20.76 -17.72 19.98
CA LEU A 115 -21.24 -17.79 18.61
C LEU A 115 -21.08 -16.46 17.84
N LEU A 116 -20.61 -15.39 18.50
CA LEU A 116 -20.40 -14.11 17.84
C LEU A 116 -19.13 -14.16 17.00
N HIS A 117 -19.29 -14.06 15.68
CA HIS A 117 -18.19 -14.05 14.72
C HIS A 117 -17.63 -12.63 14.53
N LEU A 118 -16.31 -12.48 14.55
CA LEU A 118 -15.60 -11.23 14.34
C LEU A 118 -14.41 -11.46 13.39
N ASP A 119 -14.48 -10.92 12.18
CA ASP A 119 -13.37 -10.87 11.23
C ASP A 119 -12.47 -9.68 11.58
N VAL A 120 -11.19 -9.94 11.83
CA VAL A 120 -10.20 -8.94 12.25
C VAL A 120 -9.50 -8.36 11.03
N THR A 121 -9.55 -7.05 10.84
CA THR A 121 -8.77 -6.34 9.82
C THR A 121 -7.89 -5.31 10.49
N PHE A 122 -6.60 -5.28 10.15
CA PHE A 122 -5.73 -4.22 10.65
C PHE A 122 -5.85 -3.01 9.72
N VAL A 123 -5.84 -1.81 10.28
CA VAL A 123 -5.85 -0.54 9.55
C VAL A 123 -4.50 0.15 9.70
N LEU A 124 -3.97 0.18 10.93
CA LEU A 124 -2.69 0.77 11.28
C LEU A 124 -1.92 -0.12 12.26
N SER A 125 -0.61 -0.19 12.09
CA SER A 125 0.29 -0.89 13.02
C SER A 125 1.63 -0.16 13.23
N PRO A 126 2.34 -0.41 14.35
CA PRO A 126 3.62 0.24 14.64
C PRO A 126 4.77 -0.20 13.71
N ALA A 127 4.84 -1.51 13.42
CA ALA A 127 6.02 -2.13 12.82
C ALA A 127 5.64 -3.32 11.91
N TYR A 128 4.68 -3.17 10.98
CA TYR A 128 4.22 -4.27 10.13
C TYR A 128 5.39 -5.02 9.46
N GLY A 129 5.77 -6.14 10.07
CA GLY A 129 7.05 -6.82 9.91
C GLY A 129 6.82 -8.31 10.08
N GLY A 130 6.25 -8.95 9.05
CA GLY A 130 6.02 -10.39 9.04
C GLY A 130 5.23 -10.84 7.82
N ALA A 131 5.93 -10.96 6.68
CA ALA A 131 5.60 -11.77 5.50
C ALA A 131 4.26 -11.60 4.72
N VAL A 132 3.17 -11.04 5.25
CA VAL A 132 1.85 -11.19 4.59
C VAL A 132 1.40 -9.99 3.75
N HIS A 133 1.68 -8.75 4.15
CA HIS A 133 1.43 -7.53 3.36
C HIS A 133 2.50 -6.47 3.69
N ARG A 134 3.76 -6.69 3.28
CA ARG A 134 4.55 -5.51 2.90
C ARG A 134 4.01 -5.12 1.54
N GLN A 135 3.66 -3.86 1.29
CA GLN A 135 3.68 -3.42 -0.09
C GLN A 135 5.11 -3.72 -0.58
N PRO A 136 5.34 -4.73 -1.44
CA PRO A 136 6.70 -5.18 -1.77
C PRO A 136 7.48 -4.11 -2.52
N SER A 137 6.77 -3.02 -2.80
CA SER A 137 7.23 -1.83 -3.45
C SER A 137 8.16 -0.96 -2.61
N LEU A 138 7.86 -0.76 -1.33
CA LEU A 138 8.60 0.23 -0.56
C LEU A 138 9.86 -0.40 0.04
N GLN A 139 10.97 -0.37 -0.71
CA GLN A 139 12.28 -0.66 -0.13
C GLN A 139 12.76 0.55 0.66
N MET A 140 12.50 0.47 1.95
CA MET A 140 12.97 1.43 2.94
C MET A 140 14.49 1.56 2.90
N GLN A 141 15.00 2.75 2.62
CA GLN A 141 16.37 3.11 3.00
C GLN A 141 16.51 3.08 4.52
N ASP A 142 17.69 2.69 5.01
CA ASP A 142 18.00 2.64 6.44
C ASP A 142 18.02 4.03 7.13
N GLN A 143 17.94 5.13 6.37
CA GLN A 143 17.96 6.49 6.92
C GLN A 143 16.68 7.26 6.56
N ILE A 144 15.66 7.15 7.42
CA ILE A 144 14.53 8.09 7.43
C ILE A 144 15.08 9.44 7.90
N GLN A 145 15.04 10.47 7.04
CA GLN A 145 15.37 11.82 7.49
C GLN A 145 14.21 12.38 8.30
N PRO A 146 14.47 12.90 9.52
CA PRO A 146 13.43 13.54 10.30
C PRO A 146 12.94 14.80 9.57
N GLY A 147 11.65 15.07 9.70
CA GLY A 147 11.06 16.34 9.31
C GLY A 147 11.71 17.49 10.06
N LYS A 148 11.69 18.66 9.41
CA LYS A 148 12.19 19.95 9.89
C LYS A 148 11.04 20.93 10.09
N GLY A 149 9.84 20.42 10.42
CA GLY A 149 8.63 21.21 10.61
C GLY A 149 7.79 21.43 9.34
N GLN A 150 8.09 20.74 8.23
CA GLN A 150 7.28 20.82 7.01
C GLN A 150 5.81 20.46 7.30
N LEU A 151 4.90 21.22 6.71
CA LEU A 151 3.46 21.04 6.90
C LEU A 151 2.92 19.92 6.00
N ILE A 152 2.25 18.95 6.59
CA ILE A 152 1.53 17.89 5.88
C ILE A 152 0.02 18.11 6.06
N LEU A 153 -0.71 18.18 4.95
CA LEU A 153 -2.17 18.22 4.95
C LEU A 153 -2.73 16.80 4.90
N ILE A 154 -3.52 16.41 5.89
CA ILE A 154 -4.19 15.11 5.96
C ILE A 154 -5.67 15.32 5.64
N VAL A 155 -6.18 14.65 4.62
CA VAL A 155 -7.58 14.69 4.19
C VAL A 155 -8.20 13.33 4.43
N GLU A 156 -8.86 13.16 5.57
CA GLU A 156 -9.35 11.87 6.06
C GLU A 156 -10.62 12.09 6.89
N GLN A 157 -11.69 11.40 6.54
CA GLN A 157 -13.00 11.52 7.20
C GLN A 157 -13.05 10.81 8.56
N ASP A 158 -12.23 9.78 8.75
CA ASP A 158 -12.12 9.09 10.02
C ASP A 158 -11.21 9.85 10.98
N GLU A 159 -11.80 10.44 12.03
CA GLU A 159 -11.07 11.24 13.01
C GLU A 159 -9.98 10.45 13.73
N GLU A 160 -10.23 9.19 14.09
CA GLU A 160 -9.27 8.37 14.84
C GLU A 160 -8.06 8.03 13.98
N PHE A 161 -8.29 7.64 12.73
CA PHE A 161 -7.24 7.35 11.77
C PHE A 161 -6.47 8.60 11.35
N ALA A 162 -7.15 9.74 11.14
CA ALA A 162 -6.51 11.01 10.83
C ALA A 162 -5.57 11.46 11.96
N ASN A 163 -6.04 11.39 13.21
CA ASN A 163 -5.23 11.72 14.40
C ASN A 163 -4.06 10.75 14.58
N ALA A 164 -4.23 9.48 14.25
CA ALA A 164 -3.16 8.49 14.29
C ALA A 164 -2.05 8.78 13.26
N ILE A 165 -2.43 9.07 12.02
CA ILE A 165 -1.49 9.52 10.97
C ILE A 165 -0.77 10.79 11.43
N ALA A 166 -1.50 11.77 11.97
CA ALA A 166 -0.94 13.02 12.45
C ALA A 166 0.12 12.78 13.53
N SER A 167 -0.21 12.00 14.56
CA SER A 167 0.71 11.64 15.64
C SER A 167 1.98 10.94 15.14
N ILE A 168 1.85 10.02 14.17
CA ILE A 168 3.03 9.36 13.57
C ILE A 168 3.95 10.36 12.88
N LEU A 169 3.40 11.32 12.14
CA LEU A 169 4.15 12.29 11.36
C LEU A 169 4.74 13.41 12.23
N GLU A 170 4.02 13.84 13.27
CA GLU A 170 4.52 14.84 14.22
C GLU A 170 5.71 14.32 15.01
N ARG A 171 5.66 13.07 15.48
CA ARG A 171 6.83 12.39 16.08
C ARG A 171 8.00 12.24 15.10
N ALA A 172 7.72 12.21 13.80
CA ALA A 172 8.74 12.16 12.76
C ALA A 172 9.33 13.54 12.43
N GLY A 173 8.88 14.62 13.10
CA GLY A 173 9.40 15.99 12.94
C GLY A 173 8.62 16.86 11.95
N TYR A 174 7.44 16.43 11.49
CA TYR A 174 6.55 17.23 10.64
C TYR A 174 5.55 18.05 11.47
N THR A 175 4.91 19.02 10.84
CA THR A 175 3.67 19.64 11.36
C THR A 175 2.49 19.14 10.55
N THR A 176 1.31 19.03 11.16
CA THR A 176 0.14 18.48 10.46
C THR A 176 -1.07 19.40 10.54
N LYS A 177 -1.93 19.32 9.51
CA LYS A 177 -3.26 19.93 9.51
C LYS A 177 -4.24 18.92 8.96
N ILE A 178 -5.32 18.69 9.69
CA ILE A 178 -6.35 17.71 9.32
C ILE A 178 -7.55 18.45 8.70
N ALA A 179 -8.10 17.86 7.64
CA ALA A 179 -9.39 18.20 7.07
C ALA A 179 -10.21 16.92 6.88
N HIS A 180 -11.48 16.94 7.29
CA HIS A 180 -12.37 15.78 7.19
C HIS A 180 -13.23 15.76 5.91
N GLU A 181 -13.07 16.79 5.08
CA GLU A 181 -13.83 17.02 3.84
C GLU A 181 -12.96 17.78 2.82
N VAL A 182 -13.28 17.63 1.54
CA VAL A 182 -12.54 18.27 0.43
C VAL A 182 -12.62 19.80 0.52
N VAL A 183 -13.78 20.36 0.84
CA VAL A 183 -13.94 21.81 0.99
C VAL A 183 -13.00 22.38 2.07
N GLY A 184 -12.92 21.69 3.21
CA GLY A 184 -11.99 22.02 4.29
C GLY A 184 -10.53 21.90 3.85
N ALA A 185 -10.19 20.88 3.08
CA ALA A 185 -8.85 20.66 2.54
C ALA A 185 -8.41 21.78 1.59
N ILE A 186 -9.28 22.20 0.66
CA ILE A 186 -9.01 23.33 -0.26
C ILE A 186 -8.77 24.62 0.54
N ARG A 187 -9.60 24.90 1.56
CA ARG A 187 -9.42 26.07 2.43
C ARG A 187 -8.09 26.01 3.17
N ALA A 188 -7.76 24.85 3.75
CA ALA A 188 -6.53 24.65 4.49
C ALA A 188 -5.29 24.84 3.59
N TYR A 189 -5.32 24.26 2.39
CA TYR A 189 -4.27 24.35 1.38
C TYR A 189 -4.05 25.79 0.88
N ASN A 190 -5.12 26.59 0.78
CA ASN A 190 -5.04 27.99 0.37
C ASN A 190 -4.55 28.93 1.47
N GLN A 191 -4.81 28.61 2.74
CA GLN A 191 -4.28 29.38 3.88
C GLN A 191 -2.79 29.13 4.11
N SER A 192 -2.35 27.88 3.94
CA SER A 192 -0.97 27.48 4.19
C SER A 192 -0.61 26.38 3.22
N ARG A 193 0.36 26.64 2.35
CA ARG A 193 0.80 25.66 1.35
C ARG A 193 1.51 24.50 2.06
N PRO A 194 0.97 23.27 2.01
CA PRO A 194 1.62 22.13 2.60
C PRO A 194 2.78 21.66 1.71
N SER A 195 3.77 21.05 2.34
CA SER A 195 4.89 20.38 1.66
C SER A 195 4.50 19.01 1.12
N ALA A 196 3.42 18.40 1.62
CA ALA A 196 2.82 17.19 1.08
C ALA A 196 1.35 17.04 1.51
N ILE A 197 0.60 16.21 0.79
CA ILE A 197 -0.82 15.92 1.08
C ILE A 197 -1.01 14.41 1.21
N ILE A 198 -1.77 13.98 2.21
CA ILE A 198 -2.30 12.62 2.36
C ILE A 198 -3.80 12.68 2.17
N VAL A 199 -4.37 11.80 1.34
CA VAL A 199 -5.80 11.86 0.95
C VAL A 199 -6.46 10.48 1.03
N ASN A 200 -7.60 10.41 1.71
CA ASN A 200 -8.54 9.28 1.61
C ASN A 200 -9.31 9.38 0.29
N PRO A 201 -9.39 8.31 -0.53
CA PRO A 201 -10.17 8.34 -1.77
C PRO A 201 -11.68 8.53 -1.55
N VAL A 202 -12.21 8.11 -0.40
CA VAL A 202 -13.61 8.19 -0.01
C VAL A 202 -13.77 9.24 1.10
N LEU A 203 -14.47 10.32 0.79
CA LEU A 203 -14.76 11.43 1.70
C LEU A 203 -16.26 11.77 1.62
N PRO A 204 -16.83 12.46 2.63
CA PRO A 204 -18.28 12.66 2.73
C PRO A 204 -18.86 13.61 1.67
N ASP A 205 -18.07 14.56 1.17
CA ASP A 205 -18.54 15.61 0.25
C ASP A 205 -18.19 15.32 -1.22
N MET A 206 -16.94 14.95 -1.51
CA MET A 206 -16.46 14.66 -2.86
C MET A 206 -15.36 13.60 -2.83
N SER A 207 -15.19 12.82 -3.89
CA SER A 207 -14.06 11.88 -4.00
C SER A 207 -12.71 12.57 -3.79
N GLY A 208 -11.86 11.98 -2.95
CA GLY A 208 -10.49 12.46 -2.74
C GLY A 208 -9.65 12.45 -4.01
N LEU A 209 -9.97 11.58 -4.98
CA LEU A 209 -9.29 11.57 -6.27
C LEU A 209 -9.66 12.77 -7.14
N GLU A 210 -10.90 13.27 -7.05
CA GLU A 210 -11.28 14.52 -7.72
C GLU A 210 -10.57 15.72 -7.09
N PHE A 211 -10.40 15.71 -5.76
CA PHE A 211 -9.57 16.69 -5.07
C PHE A 211 -8.11 16.67 -5.57
N CYS A 212 -7.51 15.49 -5.72
CA CYS A 212 -6.16 15.37 -6.31
C CYS A 212 -6.08 15.96 -7.72
N ARG A 213 -7.07 15.67 -8.60
CA ARG A 213 -7.14 16.25 -9.95
C ARG A 213 -7.29 17.76 -9.91
N TYR A 214 -8.07 18.29 -8.98
CA TYR A 214 -8.25 19.71 -8.77
C TYR A 214 -6.91 20.38 -8.41
N ILE A 215 -6.16 19.82 -7.45
CA ILE A 215 -4.83 20.32 -7.07
C ILE A 215 -3.86 20.30 -8.26
N ARG A 216 -3.87 19.24 -9.08
CA ARG A 216 -2.98 19.14 -10.25
C ARG A 216 -3.29 20.10 -11.39
N ARG A 217 -4.55 20.55 -11.52
CA ARG A 217 -4.97 21.50 -12.57
C ARG A 217 -4.56 22.93 -12.28
N ASP A 218 -4.25 23.28 -11.04
CA ASP A 218 -3.79 24.62 -10.69
C ASP A 218 -2.29 24.76 -10.97
N VAL A 219 -1.94 25.70 -11.86
CA VAL A 219 -0.57 25.99 -12.33
C VAL A 219 0.39 26.30 -11.17
N LYS A 220 -0.12 26.84 -10.06
CA LYS A 220 0.68 27.14 -8.86
C LYS A 220 0.79 25.98 -7.89
N MET A 221 0.01 24.90 -8.09
CA MET A 221 -0.17 23.81 -7.13
C MET A 221 0.26 22.44 -7.69
N ASN A 222 0.65 22.36 -8.97
CA ASN A 222 0.85 21.07 -9.63
C ASN A 222 1.99 20.21 -9.05
N THR A 223 2.91 20.81 -8.29
CA THR A 223 4.13 20.11 -7.81
C THR A 223 4.00 19.52 -6.42
N THR A 224 2.99 19.89 -5.62
CA THR A 224 2.89 19.39 -4.24
C THR A 224 2.73 17.86 -4.21
N PRO A 225 3.61 17.10 -3.54
CA PRO A 225 3.49 15.65 -3.50
C PRO A 225 2.23 15.22 -2.76
N MET A 226 1.53 14.23 -3.31
CA MET A 226 0.28 13.66 -2.82
C MET A 226 0.43 12.15 -2.63
N VAL A 227 -0.10 11.66 -1.51
CA VAL A 227 -0.21 10.25 -1.18
C VAL A 227 -1.67 9.92 -0.97
N VAL A 228 -2.15 8.85 -1.58
CA VAL A 228 -3.47 8.31 -1.29
C VAL A 228 -3.34 7.14 -0.33
N ILE A 229 -4.18 7.11 0.70
CA ILE A 229 -4.28 5.98 1.64
C ILE A 229 -5.69 5.42 1.55
N GLY A 230 -5.84 4.14 1.23
CA GLY A 230 -7.17 3.52 1.12
C GLY A 230 -7.12 2.00 1.12
N THR A 231 -8.29 1.36 1.16
CA THR A 231 -8.43 -0.08 1.03
C THR A 231 -8.33 -0.46 -0.44
N ALA A 232 -7.35 -1.26 -0.88
CA ALA A 232 -7.30 -1.66 -2.29
C ALA A 232 -8.28 -2.81 -2.56
N ALA A 233 -9.57 -2.50 -2.64
CA ALA A 233 -10.57 -3.51 -2.96
C ALA A 233 -10.35 -4.07 -4.38
N LYS A 234 -9.73 -3.29 -5.28
CA LYS A 234 -9.38 -3.66 -6.66
C LYS A 234 -8.15 -2.89 -7.15
N SER A 235 -7.32 -3.51 -8.00
CA SER A 235 -6.21 -2.88 -8.73
C SER A 235 -6.59 -1.61 -9.52
N LEU A 236 -7.88 -1.42 -9.79
CA LEU A 236 -8.44 -0.26 -10.49
C LEU A 236 -8.32 1.04 -9.67
N GLU A 237 -8.50 1.01 -8.35
CA GLU A 237 -8.48 2.23 -7.51
C GLU A 237 -7.09 2.83 -7.41
N SER A 238 -6.06 1.97 -7.30
CA SER A 238 -4.67 2.42 -7.36
C SER A 238 -4.37 3.10 -8.71
N ALA A 239 -4.79 2.49 -9.83
CA ALA A 239 -4.60 3.08 -11.15
C ALA A 239 -5.37 4.42 -11.31
N GLU A 240 -6.56 4.55 -10.73
CA GLU A 240 -7.32 5.80 -10.73
C GLU A 240 -6.68 6.90 -9.88
N ALA A 241 -6.06 6.54 -8.75
CA ALA A 241 -5.29 7.46 -7.92
C ALA A 241 -4.06 7.98 -8.67
N MET A 242 -3.31 7.09 -9.33
CA MET A 242 -2.22 7.51 -10.20
C MET A 242 -2.73 8.42 -11.33
N LYS A 243 -3.91 8.12 -11.91
CA LYS A 243 -4.54 8.97 -12.93
C LYS A 243 -4.94 10.35 -12.39
N ALA A 244 -5.09 10.50 -11.08
CA ALA A 244 -5.33 11.79 -10.46
C ALA A 244 -4.04 12.61 -10.25
N GLY A 245 -2.88 12.05 -10.60
CA GLY A 245 -1.57 12.67 -10.47
C GLY A 245 -0.92 12.46 -9.10
N VAL A 246 -1.35 11.46 -8.36
CA VAL A 246 -0.81 11.09 -7.04
C VAL A 246 0.52 10.34 -7.22
N GLU A 247 1.49 10.56 -6.33
CA GLU A 247 2.82 9.97 -6.38
C GLU A 247 2.82 8.54 -5.82
N VAL A 248 2.08 8.30 -4.73
CA VAL A 248 2.06 7.01 -4.03
C VAL A 248 0.64 6.65 -3.58
N PHE A 249 0.27 5.39 -3.77
CA PHE A 249 -0.93 4.79 -3.18
C PHE A 249 -0.52 3.78 -2.10
N LEU A 250 -0.87 4.05 -0.85
CA LEU A 250 -0.68 3.15 0.29
C LEU A 250 -1.98 2.40 0.56
N GLU A 251 -1.88 1.08 0.50
CA GLU A 251 -2.98 0.18 0.80
C GLU A 251 -3.05 -0.06 2.31
N GLN A 252 -4.24 0.05 2.89
CA GLN A 252 -4.49 -0.39 4.26
C GLN A 252 -4.49 -1.93 4.32
N PRO A 253 -3.89 -2.56 5.35
CA PRO A 253 -3.21 -1.96 6.50
C PRO A 253 -1.91 -1.24 6.16
N ILE A 254 -1.71 -0.06 6.75
CA ILE A 254 -0.43 0.67 6.65
C ILE A 254 0.38 0.50 7.94
N SER A 255 1.71 0.55 7.82
CA SER A 255 2.59 0.64 8.98
C SER A 255 3.04 2.08 9.24
N ALA A 256 3.22 2.43 10.51
CA ALA A 256 3.77 3.73 10.89
C ALA A 256 5.17 3.94 10.30
N GLN A 257 5.95 2.86 10.20
CA GLN A 257 7.28 2.88 9.61
C GLN A 257 7.24 3.20 8.09
N GLU A 258 6.38 2.51 7.35
CA GLU A 258 6.15 2.74 5.92
C GLU A 258 5.68 4.16 5.63
N LEU A 259 4.69 4.65 6.39
CA LEU A 259 4.20 6.01 6.29
C LEU A 259 5.32 7.04 6.47
N ARG A 260 6.13 6.92 7.54
CA ARG A 260 7.26 7.84 7.77
C ARG A 260 8.26 7.86 6.61
N HIS A 261 8.54 6.70 6.04
CA HIS A 261 9.51 6.57 4.97
C HIS A 261 9.01 7.16 3.65
N VAL A 262 7.75 6.88 3.29
CA VAL A 262 7.11 7.46 2.10
C VAL A 262 7.11 8.98 2.20
N MET A 263 6.69 9.52 3.34
CA MET A 263 6.64 10.98 3.55
C MET A 263 8.02 11.62 3.50
N SER A 264 9.01 11.03 4.18
CA SER A 264 10.40 11.53 4.16
C SER A 264 10.97 11.54 2.76
N SER A 265 10.76 10.45 2.00
CA SER A 265 11.33 10.32 0.66
C SER A 265 10.69 11.32 -0.32
N LEU A 266 9.36 11.48 -0.29
CA LEU A 266 8.65 12.41 -1.18
C LEU A 266 9.01 13.86 -0.89
N ILE A 267 9.06 14.25 0.39
CA ILE A 267 9.40 15.63 0.78
C ILE A 267 10.85 15.96 0.38
N VAL A 268 11.80 15.06 0.67
CA VAL A 268 13.22 15.28 0.29
C VAL A 268 13.39 15.35 -1.22
N GLN A 269 12.67 14.51 -1.98
CA GLN A 269 12.69 14.57 -3.44
C GLN A 269 12.15 15.90 -3.97
N HIS A 270 11.02 16.38 -3.43
CA HIS A 270 10.42 17.64 -3.84
C HIS A 270 11.31 18.84 -3.47
N GLU A 271 11.97 18.84 -2.32
CA GLU A 271 12.83 19.94 -1.86
C GLU A 271 14.17 20.02 -2.61
N THR A 272 14.78 18.87 -2.91
CA THR A 272 16.15 18.84 -3.46
C THR A 272 16.20 18.69 -4.98
N GLY A 273 15.07 18.35 -5.62
CA GLY A 273 15.02 17.95 -7.03
C GLY A 273 15.83 16.67 -7.33
N LYS A 274 16.42 16.05 -6.31
CA LYS A 274 17.20 14.81 -6.38
C LYS A 274 16.34 13.70 -5.78
N SER A 275 16.03 12.69 -6.58
CA SER A 275 15.29 11.53 -6.09
C SER A 275 16.15 10.75 -5.10
N ASN A 276 15.81 10.83 -3.81
CA ASN A 276 16.23 9.84 -2.82
C ASN A 276 15.25 8.67 -2.72
N LEU A 277 14.10 8.74 -3.41
CA LEU A 277 13.37 7.53 -3.79
C LEU A 277 14.25 6.75 -4.76
N TYR A 278 14.74 5.59 -4.35
CA TYR A 278 15.10 4.55 -5.31
C TYR A 278 13.82 4.25 -6.10
N THR A 279 13.76 4.70 -7.35
CA THR A 279 12.61 4.60 -8.27
C THR A 279 12.32 3.15 -8.66
N LYS A 280 11.87 2.37 -7.69
CA LYS A 280 10.93 1.30 -7.95
C LYS A 280 9.55 1.86 -7.57
N HIS A 281 8.53 1.57 -8.37
CA HIS A 281 7.09 1.73 -8.04
C HIS A 281 6.34 2.95 -8.55
N LEU A 282 6.51 3.25 -9.83
CA LEU A 282 5.37 3.62 -10.66
C LEU A 282 4.75 2.33 -11.24
N VAL A 283 3.60 1.92 -10.69
CA VAL A 283 2.66 1.03 -11.39
C VAL A 283 1.49 1.90 -11.85
N GLY A 284 1.34 2.02 -13.17
CA GLY A 284 0.02 2.14 -13.80
C GLY A 284 -0.67 3.50 -13.80
N THR A 285 -0.27 4.35 -14.75
CA THR A 285 -1.02 5.47 -15.35
C THR A 285 -1.31 6.66 -14.45
N ALA A 286 -0.43 7.68 -14.39
CA ALA A 286 -0.96 9.02 -14.63
C ALA A 286 -1.67 8.98 -16.00
N PRO A 287 -2.78 9.69 -16.24
CA PRO A 287 -3.31 9.74 -17.59
C PRO A 287 -2.18 10.36 -18.39
N LEU A 288 -1.72 9.66 -19.40
CA LEU A 288 -0.61 10.11 -20.26
C LEU A 288 -0.75 11.60 -20.62
N LYS A 289 -1.99 12.06 -20.78
CA LYS A 289 -2.42 13.45 -21.01
C LYS A 289 -2.04 14.51 -19.94
N ALA A 290 -1.73 14.13 -18.71
CA ALA A 290 -1.37 15.05 -17.62
C ALA A 290 0.14 15.23 -17.42
N MET A 291 0.97 14.36 -18.04
CA MET A 291 2.42 14.53 -18.03
C MET A 291 2.83 15.66 -18.97
N GLN A 292 3.79 16.48 -18.54
CA GLN A 292 4.47 17.45 -19.42
C GLN A 292 5.13 16.68 -20.60
N PRO A 293 5.18 17.25 -21.81
CA PRO A 293 5.72 16.56 -23.00
C PRO A 293 7.11 15.95 -22.78
N GLU A 294 8.00 16.70 -22.13
CA GLU A 294 9.36 16.26 -21.77
C GLU A 294 9.36 15.04 -20.83
N THR A 295 8.35 14.91 -19.97
CA THR A 295 8.21 13.76 -19.08
C THR A 295 7.69 12.53 -19.83
N ARG A 296 6.82 12.72 -20.84
CA ARG A 296 6.32 11.62 -21.68
C ARG A 296 7.43 11.01 -22.52
N GLN A 297 8.23 11.85 -23.16
CA GLN A 297 9.33 11.44 -24.03
C GLN A 297 10.36 10.57 -23.29
N ASN A 298 10.55 10.83 -22.00
CA ASN A 298 11.46 10.07 -21.14
C ASN A 298 10.82 8.85 -20.48
N THR A 299 9.54 8.55 -20.73
CA THR A 299 8.81 7.49 -20.04
C THR A 299 8.52 6.29 -20.95
N CYS A 300 8.80 5.10 -20.43
CA CYS A 300 8.46 3.83 -21.06
C CYS A 300 7.57 2.98 -20.15
N VAL A 301 6.83 2.05 -20.75
CA VAL A 301 5.93 1.11 -20.08
C VAL A 301 6.35 -0.30 -20.43
N LEU A 302 6.66 -1.13 -19.44
CA LEU A 302 7.00 -2.53 -19.62
C LEU A 302 5.90 -3.45 -19.11
N PHE A 303 5.46 -4.38 -19.95
CA PHE A 303 4.52 -5.44 -19.60
C PHE A 303 5.26 -6.75 -19.44
N VAL A 304 5.21 -7.36 -18.26
CA VAL A 304 5.78 -8.69 -18.04
C VAL A 304 4.78 -9.75 -18.50
N ALA A 305 5.24 -10.71 -19.30
CA ALA A 305 4.40 -11.80 -19.79
C ALA A 305 3.79 -12.58 -18.62
N GLY A 306 2.47 -12.79 -18.64
CA GLY A 306 1.73 -13.42 -17.54
C GLY A 306 1.29 -12.47 -16.41
N HIS A 307 1.74 -11.21 -16.44
CA HIS A 307 1.41 -10.18 -15.44
C HIS A 307 0.99 -8.85 -16.11
N SER A 308 0.23 -8.93 -17.22
CA SER A 308 -0.16 -7.77 -18.04
C SER A 308 -0.98 -6.71 -17.31
N ASP A 309 -1.64 -7.09 -16.22
CA ASP A 309 -2.54 -6.22 -15.47
C ASP A 309 -1.79 -5.29 -14.49
N SER A 310 -0.46 -5.44 -14.37
CA SER A 310 0.42 -4.61 -13.54
C SER A 310 1.69 -4.21 -14.31
N PRO A 311 1.59 -3.24 -15.24
CA PRO A 311 2.74 -2.78 -16.01
C PRO A 311 3.74 -2.00 -15.14
N ILE A 312 5.02 -2.09 -15.49
CA ILE A 312 6.09 -1.29 -14.91
C ILE A 312 6.19 0.00 -15.72
N VAL A 313 5.90 1.16 -15.12
CA VAL A 313 6.05 2.45 -15.80
C VAL A 313 7.33 3.10 -15.28
N LEU A 314 8.22 3.54 -16.18
CA LEU A 314 9.54 4.05 -15.80
C LEU A 314 9.88 5.30 -16.60
N ALA A 315 10.23 6.38 -15.91
CA ALA A 315 10.95 7.48 -16.50
C ALA A 315 12.46 7.17 -16.50
N VAL A 316 13.08 7.15 -17.68
CA VAL A 316 14.52 6.99 -17.87
C VAL A 316 15.06 8.31 -18.40
N LEU A 317 15.68 9.10 -17.53
CA LEU A 317 16.25 10.38 -17.91
C LEU A 317 17.60 10.19 -18.62
N PRO A 318 18.01 11.09 -19.53
CA PRO A 318 19.24 10.92 -20.31
C PRO A 318 20.52 10.65 -19.49
N ASN A 319 20.59 11.20 -18.28
CA ASN A 319 21.75 11.09 -17.39
C ASN A 319 21.54 10.06 -16.25
N GLN A 320 20.45 9.29 -16.26
CA GLN A 320 20.07 8.38 -15.19
C GLN A 320 19.63 7.02 -15.75
N PRO A 321 20.58 6.13 -16.11
CA PRO A 321 20.24 4.82 -16.62
C PRO A 321 19.67 3.92 -15.52
N VAL A 322 18.70 3.08 -15.89
CA VAL A 322 17.90 2.27 -14.97
C VAL A 322 18.27 0.80 -15.12
N SER A 323 18.76 0.17 -14.04
CA SER A 323 19.18 -1.23 -14.05
C SER A 323 18.07 -2.19 -13.61
N PHE A 324 18.01 -3.39 -14.19
CA PHE A 324 17.00 -4.42 -13.94
C PHE A 324 17.68 -5.69 -13.44
N GLY A 325 17.03 -6.41 -12.52
CA GLY A 325 17.56 -7.66 -12.00
C GLY A 325 16.71 -8.24 -10.88
N ARG A 326 17.20 -9.32 -10.25
CA ARG A 326 16.55 -9.99 -9.10
C ARG A 326 17.29 -9.70 -7.80
N GLN A 327 16.60 -9.71 -6.68
CA GLN A 327 17.25 -9.61 -5.37
C GLN A 327 17.66 -10.97 -4.80
N VAL A 328 18.63 -10.92 -3.88
CA VAL A 328 19.03 -12.04 -3.03
C VAL A 328 19.00 -11.52 -1.60
N THR A 329 18.54 -12.36 -0.66
CA THR A 329 18.26 -12.07 0.75
C THR A 329 19.45 -11.54 1.55
N THR A 330 20.67 -11.48 0.98
CA THR A 330 21.90 -11.06 1.68
C THR A 330 22.78 -10.14 0.81
N GLY A 331 22.97 -8.90 1.26
CA GLY A 331 24.18 -8.06 1.07
C GLY A 331 24.73 -7.79 -0.35
N GLY A 332 23.96 -7.93 -1.42
CA GLY A 332 24.45 -7.75 -2.81
C GLY A 332 24.13 -6.40 -3.45
N LEU A 333 24.83 -6.08 -4.56
CA LEU A 333 24.49 -4.97 -5.47
C LEU A 333 23.00 -5.05 -5.88
N LYS A 334 22.27 -3.94 -5.73
CA LYS A 334 20.84 -3.85 -6.00
C LYS A 334 20.58 -3.25 -7.38
N SER A 335 19.69 -3.88 -8.16
CA SER A 335 19.14 -3.30 -9.39
C SER A 335 18.15 -2.18 -9.09
N HIS A 336 18.02 -1.20 -9.97
CA HIS A 336 17.01 -0.15 -9.89
C HIS A 336 15.59 -0.68 -10.04
N VAL A 337 15.36 -1.77 -10.80
CA VAL A 337 14.06 -2.46 -10.94
C VAL A 337 14.21 -3.89 -10.43
N ASP A 338 13.38 -4.27 -9.45
CA ASP A 338 13.35 -5.63 -8.91
C ASP A 338 12.34 -6.48 -9.69
N LEU A 339 12.83 -7.56 -10.28
CA LEU A 339 12.00 -8.51 -10.99
C LEU A 339 11.63 -9.72 -10.13
N THR A 340 12.08 -9.82 -8.88
CA THR A 340 11.81 -10.96 -7.96
C THR A 340 10.32 -11.32 -7.89
N ARG A 341 9.44 -10.30 -7.90
CA ARG A 341 7.98 -10.48 -7.88
C ARG A 341 7.40 -11.25 -9.08
N TYR A 342 8.16 -11.40 -10.16
CA TYR A 342 7.78 -12.13 -11.37
C TYR A 342 8.41 -13.52 -11.43
N ASP A 343 8.80 -14.08 -10.28
CA ASP A 343 9.53 -15.33 -10.18
C ASP A 343 10.88 -15.31 -10.93
N ALA A 344 11.50 -14.13 -10.99
CA ALA A 344 12.68 -13.87 -11.83
C ALA A 344 13.89 -14.77 -11.49
N ALA A 345 13.98 -15.30 -10.27
CA ALA A 345 15.00 -16.26 -9.92
C ALA A 345 14.84 -17.58 -10.71
N ASN A 346 13.63 -18.12 -10.76
CA ASN A 346 13.33 -19.35 -11.51
C ASN A 346 13.42 -19.12 -13.02
N TRP A 347 13.12 -17.90 -13.48
CA TRP A 347 13.32 -17.53 -14.88
C TRP A 347 14.77 -17.17 -15.24
N GLY A 348 15.72 -17.32 -14.32
CA GLY A 348 17.15 -17.18 -14.62
C GLY A 348 17.65 -15.73 -14.72
N VAL A 349 16.91 -14.76 -14.20
CA VAL A 349 17.36 -13.36 -14.16
C VAL A 349 18.56 -13.21 -13.22
N SER A 350 19.46 -12.27 -13.50
CA SER A 350 20.68 -12.02 -12.70
C SER A 350 20.46 -10.87 -11.71
N ARG A 351 21.36 -10.70 -10.74
CA ARG A 351 21.22 -9.65 -9.70
C ARG A 351 21.17 -8.24 -10.29
N ILE A 352 22.09 -7.99 -11.21
CA ILE A 352 22.03 -6.92 -12.20
C ILE A 352 22.11 -7.65 -13.54
N HIS A 353 21.03 -7.63 -14.31
CA HIS A 353 20.94 -8.37 -15.57
C HIS A 353 21.03 -7.42 -16.77
N MET A 354 20.34 -6.30 -16.70
CA MET A 354 20.19 -5.34 -17.81
C MET A 354 20.27 -3.90 -17.28
N ILE A 355 20.66 -2.97 -18.13
CA ILE A 355 20.48 -1.53 -17.93
C ILE A 355 19.71 -0.96 -19.12
N LEU A 356 18.73 -0.10 -18.85
CA LEU A 356 18.00 0.70 -19.80
C LEU A 356 18.55 2.13 -19.75
N HIS A 357 18.97 2.63 -20.90
CA HIS A 357 19.47 3.97 -21.09
C HIS A 357 18.45 4.78 -21.88
N ASN A 358 18.44 6.08 -21.66
CA ASN A 358 17.87 7.02 -22.60
C ASN A 358 19.03 7.91 -23.07
N LYS A 359 19.25 8.03 -24.37
CA LYS A 359 20.28 8.91 -24.94
C LYS A 359 19.68 9.57 -26.17
N ASP A 360 19.76 10.90 -26.24
CA ASP A 360 19.25 11.68 -27.37
C ASP A 360 17.79 11.30 -27.70
N ASP A 361 16.96 11.15 -26.65
CA ASP A 361 15.55 10.74 -26.70
C ASP A 361 15.30 9.34 -27.30
N GLN A 362 16.31 8.47 -27.26
CA GLN A 362 16.22 7.08 -27.69
C GLN A 362 16.49 6.14 -26.52
N PHE A 363 15.63 5.12 -26.36
CA PHE A 363 15.85 4.07 -25.37
C PHE A 363 16.81 3.02 -25.90
N LEU A 364 17.84 2.69 -25.12
CA LEU A 364 18.80 1.65 -25.44
C LEU A 364 18.91 0.64 -24.30
N VAL A 365 19.05 -0.64 -24.64
CA VAL A 365 19.27 -1.72 -23.69
C VAL A 365 20.74 -2.15 -23.68
N GLU A 366 21.28 -2.42 -22.50
CA GLU A 366 22.62 -2.98 -22.29
C GLU A 366 22.53 -4.22 -21.37
N ASP A 367 22.92 -5.39 -21.86
CA ASP A 367 23.10 -6.57 -21.00
C ASP A 367 24.36 -6.41 -20.12
N GLN A 368 24.23 -6.69 -18.82
CA GLN A 368 25.30 -6.47 -17.84
C GLN A 368 26.26 -7.65 -17.66
N GLY A 369 26.35 -8.56 -18.63
CA GLY A 369 27.06 -9.82 -18.50
C GLY A 369 26.22 -10.84 -17.75
N SER A 370 24.94 -10.93 -18.10
CA SER A 370 23.99 -11.81 -17.42
C SER A 370 24.36 -13.29 -17.60
N VAL A 371 24.05 -14.10 -16.59
CA VAL A 371 24.40 -15.54 -16.59
C VAL A 371 23.62 -16.32 -17.66
N ASN A 372 22.35 -15.99 -17.84
CA ASN A 372 21.44 -16.70 -18.75
C ASN A 372 21.13 -15.92 -20.04
N GLY A 373 21.88 -14.84 -20.30
CA GLY A 373 21.74 -13.99 -21.47
C GLY A 373 20.49 -13.10 -21.48
N SER A 374 20.58 -12.02 -22.25
CA SER A 374 19.46 -11.18 -22.65
C SER A 374 19.18 -11.34 -24.14
N TYR A 375 17.92 -11.22 -24.54
CA TYR A 375 17.49 -11.28 -25.93
C TYR A 375 16.56 -10.11 -26.25
N LEU A 376 16.66 -9.61 -27.48
CA LEU A 376 15.77 -8.60 -28.04
C LEU A 376 15.07 -9.21 -29.26
N ASN A 377 13.75 -9.30 -29.23
CA ASN A 377 12.93 -9.90 -30.30
C ASN A 377 13.38 -11.31 -30.73
N GLY A 378 13.93 -12.08 -29.78
CA GLY A 378 14.47 -13.42 -30.00
C GLY A 378 15.97 -13.48 -30.31
N ASP A 379 16.59 -12.36 -30.71
CA ASP A 379 18.01 -12.29 -31.03
C ASP A 379 18.85 -12.05 -29.76
N PRO A 380 19.97 -12.77 -29.56
CA PRO A 380 20.81 -12.61 -28.38
C PRO A 380 21.53 -11.26 -28.39
N LEU A 381 21.50 -10.56 -27.25
CA LEU A 381 22.25 -9.33 -27.04
C LEU A 381 23.70 -9.65 -26.67
N LYS A 382 24.63 -8.86 -27.21
CA LYS A 382 26.04 -8.91 -26.78
C LYS A 382 26.18 -8.17 -25.43
N PRO A 383 26.80 -8.78 -24.41
CA PRO A 383 27.07 -8.10 -23.15
C PRO A 383 27.80 -6.77 -23.34
N LYS A 384 27.48 -5.78 -22.51
CA LYS A 384 28.11 -4.44 -22.48
C LYS A 384 28.03 -3.67 -23.80
N THR A 385 27.06 -4.03 -24.64
CA THR A 385 26.79 -3.35 -25.92
C THR A 385 25.43 -2.69 -25.85
N LEU A 386 25.38 -1.39 -26.15
CA LEU A 386 24.12 -0.65 -26.26
C LEU A 386 23.39 -1.03 -27.53
N THR A 387 22.15 -1.47 -27.39
CA THR A 387 21.27 -1.84 -28.50
C THR A 387 20.03 -0.95 -28.47
N LEU A 388 19.72 -0.32 -29.60
CA LEU A 388 18.54 0.54 -29.72
C LEU A 388 17.25 -0.29 -29.56
N LEU A 389 16.33 0.19 -28.74
CA LEU A 389 15.00 -0.37 -28.57
C LEU A 389 13.98 0.38 -29.44
N LYS A 390 12.97 -0.35 -29.89
CA LYS A 390 11.81 0.15 -30.61
C LYS A 390 10.55 -0.07 -29.78
N ASN A 391 9.52 0.70 -30.09
CA ASN A 391 8.21 0.54 -29.47
C ASN A 391 7.67 -0.87 -29.75
N ALA A 392 7.07 -1.50 -28.74
CA ALA A 392 6.56 -2.87 -28.74
C ALA A 392 7.63 -3.99 -28.87
N ASP A 393 8.90 -3.70 -28.65
CA ASP A 393 9.95 -4.73 -28.62
C ASP A 393 9.76 -5.71 -27.46
N GLU A 394 10.05 -7.00 -27.71
CA GLU A 394 10.18 -8.03 -26.69
C GLU A 394 11.60 -8.05 -26.14
N ILE A 395 11.74 -7.82 -24.84
CA ILE A 395 12.99 -8.00 -24.09
C ILE A 395 12.85 -9.27 -23.24
N ARG A 396 13.78 -10.21 -23.41
CA ARG A 396 13.83 -11.44 -22.60
C ARG A 396 15.11 -11.50 -21.77
N LEU A 397 14.95 -11.63 -20.45
CA LEU A 397 16.05 -11.75 -19.48
C LEU A 397 16.07 -13.19 -18.95
N GLY A 398 17.05 -14.00 -19.37
CA GLY A 398 16.97 -15.45 -19.22
C GLY A 398 15.72 -15.98 -19.93
N GLN A 399 14.72 -16.41 -19.16
CA GLN A 399 13.41 -16.87 -19.67
C GLN A 399 12.26 -15.89 -19.38
N LEU A 400 12.51 -14.83 -18.59
CA LEU A 400 11.48 -13.85 -18.27
C LEU A 400 11.27 -12.90 -19.45
N ARG A 401 10.06 -12.85 -20.00
CA ARG A 401 9.71 -12.00 -21.15
C ARG A 401 8.99 -10.73 -20.72
N MET A 402 9.38 -9.62 -21.33
CA MET A 402 8.79 -8.30 -21.13
C MET A 402 8.59 -7.61 -22.47
N TYR A 403 7.57 -6.77 -22.59
CA TYR A 403 7.30 -5.96 -23.77
C TYR A 403 7.40 -4.49 -23.41
N ILE A 404 8.22 -3.72 -24.11
CA ILE A 404 8.44 -2.30 -23.82
C ILE A 404 7.64 -1.42 -24.79
N TYR A 405 7.01 -0.38 -24.27
CA TYR A 405 6.29 0.61 -25.04
C TYR A 405 6.77 2.03 -24.69
N PHE A 406 6.88 2.89 -25.69
CA PHE A 406 7.23 4.29 -25.54
C PHE A 406 5.99 5.16 -25.63
N LEU A 407 6.08 6.36 -25.07
CA LEU A 407 4.98 7.32 -25.06
C LEU A 407 5.31 8.44 -26.04
N GLU A 408 4.81 8.32 -27.27
CA GLU A 408 4.94 9.36 -28.30
C GLU A 408 3.83 10.41 -28.15
N ASP A 409 4.11 11.66 -28.53
CA ASP A 409 3.15 12.78 -28.44
C ASP A 409 1.93 12.62 -29.37
N SER A 410 1.93 11.65 -30.29
CA SER A 410 0.84 11.41 -31.26
C SER A 410 -0.11 10.25 -30.95
N ASP A 411 0.16 9.40 -29.94
CA ASP A 411 -0.54 8.11 -29.82
C ASP A 411 -1.73 8.13 -28.84
N ASP A 412 -2.92 8.45 -29.39
CA ASP A 412 -4.24 8.17 -28.78
C ASP A 412 -4.63 6.66 -28.93
N THR A 413 -3.66 5.76 -29.17
CA THR A 413 -3.90 4.33 -29.42
C THR A 413 -2.99 3.42 -28.61
N LEU A 414 -3.26 3.28 -27.30
CA LEU A 414 -2.78 2.11 -26.57
C LEU A 414 -3.42 0.84 -27.19
N PRO A 415 -2.64 -0.23 -27.46
CA PRO A 415 -3.17 -1.43 -28.12
C PRO A 415 -4.21 -2.12 -27.24
N ARG A 416 -5.37 -2.42 -27.82
CA ARG A 416 -6.38 -3.28 -27.20
C ARG A 416 -5.84 -4.72 -27.17
N LYS A 417 -6.11 -5.41 -26.05
CA LYS A 417 -5.82 -6.84 -25.79
C LYS A 417 -5.92 -7.69 -27.07
N PRO A 418 -4.94 -8.54 -27.41
CA PRO A 418 -5.02 -9.37 -28.60
C PRO A 418 -6.26 -10.29 -28.51
N PRO A 419 -6.98 -10.51 -29.62
CA PRO A 419 -8.24 -11.24 -29.60
C PRO A 419 -8.00 -12.67 -29.08
N THR A 420 -8.65 -13.01 -27.98
CA THR A 420 -8.77 -14.38 -27.50
C THR A 420 -9.42 -15.21 -28.60
N LYS A 421 -8.70 -16.18 -29.19
CA LYS A 421 -9.29 -17.17 -30.09
C LYS A 421 -10.42 -17.89 -29.35
N LYS A 422 -11.66 -17.73 -29.82
CA LYS A 422 -12.80 -18.50 -29.32
C LYS A 422 -12.55 -20.00 -29.55
N PRO A 423 -12.96 -20.89 -28.63
CA PRO A 423 -12.88 -22.33 -28.85
C PRO A 423 -13.72 -22.71 -30.08
N GLN A 424 -13.13 -23.50 -30.97
CA GLN A 424 -13.79 -24.05 -32.15
C GLN A 424 -14.98 -24.90 -31.71
N SER A 425 -16.18 -24.50 -32.12
CA SER A 425 -17.38 -25.32 -31.99
C SER A 425 -17.25 -26.56 -32.87
N ILE A 426 -17.26 -27.73 -32.24
CA ILE A 426 -17.36 -29.03 -32.88
C ILE A 426 -18.66 -29.06 -33.69
N LYS A 427 -18.56 -29.20 -35.01
CA LYS A 427 -19.72 -29.49 -35.86
C LYS A 427 -20.20 -30.90 -35.53
N LYS A 428 -21.41 -31.02 -34.99
CA LYS A 428 -22.19 -32.27 -35.05
C LYS A 428 -22.56 -32.51 -36.52
N THR A 429 -22.13 -33.64 -37.02
CA THR A 429 -22.56 -34.20 -38.31
C THR A 429 -23.78 -35.07 -38.03
N GLU A 430 -24.96 -34.69 -38.52
CA GLU A 430 -26.08 -35.63 -38.71
C GLU A 430 -26.75 -35.33 -40.07
N ILE A 431 -26.51 -36.26 -40.98
CA ILE A 431 -27.32 -36.86 -42.07
C ILE A 431 -28.39 -35.98 -42.73
#